data_AF-A0AAW6K7C2-F1
#
_entry.id   AF-A0AAW6K7C2-F1
#
_cell.length_a   1.000
_cell.length_b   1.000
_cell.length_c   1.000
_cell.angle_alpha   90.00
_cell.angle_beta   90.00
_cell.angle_gamma   90.00
#
_symmetry.space_group_name_H-M   'P 1'
#
loop_
_entity.id
_entity.type
_entity.pdbx_description
1 polymer ?
#
loop_
_entity_poly.entity_id
_entity_poly.type
_entity_poly.pdbx_seq_one_letter_code
_entity_poly.pdbx_strand_id
1 'polypeptide(L)'
;MGKENTLNRYDLVSNFTIDKSKLKQSQFMLSLLKEGQRVGVITSEKAYKIQVEIMQILQRLIGQYTKGESTSVTTETAEGTMVSLMYAIDAYALHFEKPEEVIVHLRSDSIKNIYTKGVELLHCYFEEAKQLYQDVKKLKLDVPVDAYNLTIDESLPVFMNHYNIIFEAQNTMASIDYPLAIDNMELQGVFYIKQYLERLLIETRFCHFFNHHDLMYILTNFGRICRFNYRIELFNIFELMINNAVFSLLSGGEANQVRISEVQYDRLSRLLSDCHADKRANLINEAFDRLQRDLKTDQTITDYINLYRNECIQRVNNAAEIDGFKMLIIREIEEREKPIALMLNENDRMSDIEMRKLVDCIMERKNTAEKISLIRDHFVSLHDYLDLLNSGCLFDDEYNALFATFGNFELAIFAKIVFYEELRGGILNFIDIVADCSEAKSEWETYYMKFIKQLEDERIATIGQLINDIDYEEISFY
;
A
#
# COMPACT_ATOMS: atom_id res chain seq x y z
N MET A 1 6.16 20.88 50.23
CA MET A 1 5.82 22.23 49.70
C MET A 1 5.77 22.25 48.17
N GLY A 2 5.14 21.25 47.52
CA GLY A 2 5.18 21.09 46.05
C GLY A 2 3.84 20.90 45.35
N LYS A 3 2.71 20.98 46.07
CA LYS A 3 1.35 20.81 45.51
C LYS A 3 0.54 22.10 45.42
N GLU A 4 0.88 23.15 46.17
CA GLU A 4 0.17 24.45 46.12
C GLU A 4 0.62 25.34 44.94
N ASN A 5 1.77 25.07 44.32
CA ASN A 5 2.28 25.87 43.19
C ASN A 5 1.76 25.44 41.80
N THR A 6 1.17 24.24 41.68
CA THR A 6 0.57 23.77 40.42
C THR A 6 -0.83 24.33 40.24
N LEU A 7 -1.63 24.43 41.31
CA LEU A 7 -3.02 24.90 41.23
C LEU A 7 -3.11 26.38 40.79
N ASN A 8 -2.16 27.22 41.23
CA ASN A 8 -2.13 28.66 40.96
C ASN A 8 -1.65 29.03 39.53
N ARG A 9 -1.11 28.06 38.77
CA ARG A 9 -0.69 28.28 37.36
C ARG A 9 -1.83 28.09 36.35
N TYR A 10 -2.87 27.33 36.70
CA TYR A 10 -4.01 27.05 35.81
C TYR A 10 -5.09 28.14 35.84
N ASP A 11 -5.11 29.01 36.84
CA ASP A 11 -6.01 30.19 36.86
C ASP A 11 -5.67 31.24 35.79
N LEU A 12 -4.47 31.16 35.17
CA LEU A 12 -4.06 31.97 34.02
C LEU A 12 -4.64 31.52 32.66
N VAL A 13 -5.31 30.37 32.60
CA VAL A 13 -5.94 29.84 31.37
C VAL A 13 -7.23 30.61 31.01
N SER A 14 -7.69 31.52 31.87
CA SER A 14 -9.04 32.11 31.83
C SER A 14 -9.24 33.36 30.96
N ASN A 15 -8.22 33.91 30.27
CA ASN A 15 -8.34 35.23 29.63
C ASN A 15 -8.02 35.32 28.12
N PHE A 16 -7.77 34.21 27.42
CA PHE A 16 -7.57 34.25 25.96
C PHE A 16 -7.90 32.91 25.30
N THR A 17 -8.26 32.95 24.02
CA THR A 17 -8.64 31.76 23.25
C THR A 17 -7.86 31.74 21.94
N ILE A 18 -7.25 30.59 21.64
CA ILE A 18 -6.54 30.35 20.38
C ILE A 18 -7.49 29.69 19.39
N ASP A 19 -7.54 30.24 18.17
CA ASP A 19 -8.32 29.64 17.09
C ASP A 19 -7.60 28.38 16.57
N LYS A 20 -8.11 27.20 16.97
CA LYS A 20 -7.56 25.90 16.55
C LYS A 20 -7.56 25.72 15.03
N SER A 21 -8.47 26.36 14.30
CA SER A 21 -8.52 26.26 12.82
C SER A 21 -7.32 26.92 12.13
N LYS A 22 -6.55 27.75 12.85
CA LYS A 22 -5.34 28.42 12.34
C LYS A 22 -4.07 27.64 12.64
N LEU A 23 -4.15 26.57 13.42
CA LEU A 23 -3.01 25.75 13.80
C LEU A 23 -2.78 24.66 12.75
N LYS A 24 -1.51 24.42 12.42
CA LYS A 24 -1.10 23.38 11.48
C LYS A 24 -0.35 22.29 12.23
N GLN A 25 -0.79 21.04 12.13
CA GLN A 25 -0.19 19.94 12.89
C GLN A 25 1.29 19.70 12.55
N SER A 26 1.67 19.83 11.27
CA SER A 26 3.05 19.66 10.79
C SER A 26 4.01 20.81 11.18
N GLN A 27 3.48 21.93 11.69
CA GLN A 27 4.25 23.11 12.09
C GLN A 27 3.56 23.76 13.31
N PHE A 28 3.25 22.96 14.32
CA PHE A 28 2.32 23.33 15.38
C PHE A 28 2.83 24.55 16.15
N MET A 29 4.09 24.54 16.57
CA MET A 29 4.67 25.63 17.33
C MET A 29 4.73 26.91 16.51
N LEU A 30 5.13 26.84 15.25
CA LEU A 30 5.21 28.02 14.40
C LEU A 30 3.83 28.66 14.18
N SER A 31 2.82 27.84 13.91
CA SER A 31 1.44 28.33 13.73
C SER A 31 0.84 28.88 15.02
N LEU A 32 1.15 28.26 16.17
CA LEU A 32 0.75 28.75 17.49
C LEU A 32 1.41 30.10 17.85
N LEU A 33 2.70 30.27 17.55
CA LEU A 33 3.38 31.55 17.79
C LEU A 33 2.75 32.68 16.95
N LYS A 34 2.45 32.43 15.67
CA LYS A 34 1.79 33.40 14.78
C LYS A 34 0.40 33.77 15.29
N GLU A 35 -0.41 32.78 15.66
CA GLU A 35 -1.76 33.02 16.17
C GLU A 35 -1.72 33.75 17.52
N GLY A 36 -0.82 33.33 18.42
CA GLY A 36 -0.60 33.97 19.71
C GLY A 36 -0.17 35.45 19.58
N GLN A 37 0.60 35.80 18.56
CA GLN A 37 0.91 37.19 18.24
C GLN A 37 -0.31 37.95 17.71
N ARG A 38 -1.08 37.33 16.81
CA ARG A 38 -2.29 37.93 16.22
C ARG A 38 -3.32 38.32 17.29
N VAL A 39 -3.52 37.46 18.28
CA VAL A 39 -4.43 37.71 19.42
C VAL A 39 -3.81 38.52 20.55
N GLY A 40 -2.54 38.94 20.41
CA GLY A 40 -1.83 39.79 21.38
C GLY A 40 -1.36 39.08 22.66
N VAL A 41 -1.49 37.75 22.73
CA VAL A 41 -1.10 36.93 23.88
C VAL A 41 0.42 36.73 23.92
N ILE A 42 1.08 36.76 22.76
CA ILE A 42 2.54 36.72 22.62
C ILE A 42 2.99 38.08 22.08
N THR A 43 3.78 38.82 22.87
CA THR A 43 4.31 40.11 22.45
C THR A 43 5.41 39.94 21.39
N SER A 44 5.63 40.96 20.56
CA SER A 44 6.72 40.97 19.57
C SER A 44 8.09 40.76 20.21
N GLU A 45 8.33 41.34 21.40
CA GLU A 45 9.57 41.15 22.17
C GLU A 45 9.75 39.68 22.58
N LYS A 46 8.69 39.03 23.09
CA LYS A 46 8.75 37.63 23.48
C LYS A 46 8.99 36.72 22.27
N ALA A 47 8.32 36.98 21.15
CA ALA A 47 8.52 36.23 19.92
C ALA A 47 9.97 36.35 19.39
N TYR A 48 10.54 37.55 19.41
CA TYR A 48 11.94 37.77 19.06
C TYR A 48 12.88 37.00 19.98
N LYS A 49 12.62 37.02 21.30
CA LYS A 49 13.41 36.25 22.28
C LYS A 49 13.35 34.74 21.99
N ILE A 50 12.17 34.21 21.68
CA ILE A 50 11.99 32.80 21.30
C ILE A 50 12.83 32.48 20.05
N GLN A 51 12.78 33.33 19.02
CA GLN A 51 13.57 33.14 17.81
C GLN A 51 15.08 33.11 18.09
N VAL A 52 15.58 34.02 18.95
CA VAL A 52 16.99 34.05 19.36
C VAL A 52 17.38 32.75 20.09
N GLU A 53 16.56 32.26 21.01
CA GLU A 53 16.83 31.00 21.72
C GLU A 53 16.84 29.80 20.77
N ILE A 54 15.95 29.75 19.76
CA ILE A 54 15.97 28.70 18.72
C ILE A 54 17.29 28.75 17.93
N MET A 55 17.75 29.93 17.51
CA MET A 55 19.02 30.07 16.77
C MET A 55 20.23 29.64 17.62
N GLN A 56 20.21 29.88 18.93
CA GLN A 56 21.27 29.42 19.84
C GLN A 56 21.29 27.89 19.96
N ILE A 57 20.12 27.25 19.99
CA ILE A 57 20.03 25.78 19.97
C ILE A 57 20.54 25.24 18.64
N LEU A 58 20.14 25.84 17.50
CA LEU A 58 20.65 25.45 16.18
C LEU A 58 22.18 25.53 16.12
N GLN A 59 22.77 26.64 16.56
CA GLN A 59 24.23 26.81 16.59
C GLN A 59 24.91 25.68 17.38
N ARG A 60 24.32 25.30 18.52
CA ARG A 60 24.83 24.19 19.33
C ARG A 60 24.70 22.85 18.61
N LEU A 61 23.57 22.58 17.94
CA LEU A 61 23.36 21.36 17.17
C LEU A 61 24.33 21.26 15.98
N ILE A 62 24.59 22.35 15.27
CA ILE A 62 25.60 22.39 14.20
C ILE A 62 26.98 22.03 14.76
N GLY A 63 27.36 22.61 15.91
CA GLY A 63 28.62 22.26 16.57
C GLY A 63 28.70 20.79 17.00
N GLN A 64 27.57 20.16 17.34
CA GLN A 64 27.51 18.72 17.62
C GLN A 64 27.61 17.88 16.36
N TYR A 65 26.93 18.28 15.28
CA TYR A 65 26.94 17.60 13.98
C TYR A 65 28.37 17.53 13.41
N THR A 66 29.10 18.64 13.47
CA THR A 66 30.50 18.73 13.02
C THR A 66 31.50 18.15 14.01
N LYS A 67 31.04 17.59 15.14
CA LYS A 67 31.88 17.13 16.26
C LYS A 67 32.86 18.20 16.77
N GLY A 68 32.52 19.48 16.60
CA GLY A 68 33.35 20.62 16.96
C GLY A 68 34.48 20.95 15.98
N GLU A 69 34.59 20.24 14.85
CA GLU A 69 35.63 20.45 13.85
C GLU A 69 35.35 21.66 12.95
N SER A 70 34.09 22.11 12.89
CA SER A 70 33.67 23.25 12.09
C SER A 70 32.53 24.02 12.76
N THR A 71 32.49 25.34 12.54
CA THR A 71 31.38 26.21 12.94
C THR A 71 30.37 26.44 11.82
N SER A 72 30.57 25.83 10.65
CA SER A 72 29.70 25.96 9.48
C SER A 72 29.39 24.61 8.84
N VAL A 73 28.20 24.51 8.27
CA VAL A 73 27.71 23.40 7.46
C VAL A 73 27.07 23.96 6.19
N THR A 74 26.69 23.09 5.25
CA THR A 74 25.90 23.52 4.10
C THR A 74 24.55 24.08 4.55
N THR A 75 23.94 24.92 3.71
CA THR A 75 22.59 25.46 3.95
C THR A 75 21.57 24.34 4.14
N GLU A 76 21.63 23.30 3.30
CA GLU A 76 20.77 22.12 3.41
C GLU A 76 20.88 21.42 4.77
N THR A 77 22.09 21.18 5.27
CA THR A 77 22.28 20.57 6.59
C THR A 77 21.78 21.47 7.72
N ALA A 78 21.99 22.78 7.63
CA ALA A 78 21.48 23.73 8.62
C ALA A 78 19.94 23.78 8.63
N GLU A 79 19.32 23.78 7.44
CA GLU A 79 17.87 23.74 7.27
C GLU A 79 17.28 22.42 7.79
N GLY A 80 17.85 21.26 7.43
CA GLY A 80 17.43 19.95 7.93
C GLY A 80 17.51 19.86 9.46
N THR A 81 18.60 20.37 10.04
CA THR A 81 18.77 20.45 11.51
C THR A 81 17.74 21.37 12.16
N MET A 82 17.41 22.51 11.52
CA MET A 82 16.36 23.41 12.00
C MET A 82 14.99 22.72 11.98
N VAL A 83 14.67 21.98 10.93
CA VAL A 83 13.41 21.22 10.86
C VAL A 83 13.34 20.17 11.96
N SER A 84 14.42 19.41 12.19
CA SER A 84 14.50 18.42 13.28
C SER A 84 14.33 19.05 14.66
N LEU A 85 14.98 20.20 14.89
CA LEU A 85 14.82 20.99 16.11
C LEU A 85 13.36 21.40 16.32
N MET A 86 12.72 21.95 15.29
CA MET A 86 11.33 22.40 15.35
C MET A 86 10.38 21.23 15.58
N TYR A 87 10.64 20.07 14.97
CA TYR A 87 9.87 18.85 15.18
C TYR A 87 9.93 18.38 16.65
N ALA A 88 11.09 18.45 17.30
CA ALA A 88 11.20 18.16 18.74
C ALA A 88 10.42 19.18 19.60
N ILE A 89 10.44 20.46 19.27
CA ILE A 89 9.64 21.47 19.97
C ILE A 89 8.14 21.19 19.78
N ASP A 90 7.73 20.83 18.57
CA ASP A 90 6.35 20.43 18.26
C ASP A 90 5.94 19.19 19.05
N ALA A 91 6.83 18.21 19.23
CA ALA A 91 6.57 17.04 20.06
C ALA A 91 6.19 17.40 21.50
N TYR A 92 6.89 18.36 22.09
CA TYR A 92 6.54 18.87 23.42
C TYR A 92 5.21 19.63 23.42
N ALA A 93 4.96 20.46 22.39
CA ALA A 93 3.76 21.26 22.30
C ALA A 93 2.49 20.41 22.08
N LEU A 94 2.59 19.36 21.24
CA LEU A 94 1.50 18.43 20.93
C LEU A 94 1.18 17.47 22.07
N HIS A 95 2.03 17.38 23.10
CA HIS A 95 1.74 16.62 24.32
C HIS A 95 0.59 17.22 25.13
N PHE A 96 0.24 18.49 24.92
CA PHE A 96 -0.83 19.17 25.63
C PHE A 96 -2.16 19.14 24.85
N GLU A 97 -3.28 18.96 25.55
CA GLU A 97 -4.62 18.93 24.94
C GLU A 97 -5.06 20.30 24.40
N LYS A 98 -4.61 21.38 25.05
CA LYS A 98 -5.02 22.76 24.75
C LYS A 98 -3.84 23.62 24.33
N PRO A 99 -3.92 24.33 23.19
CA PRO A 99 -2.85 25.25 22.76
C PRO A 99 -2.50 26.32 23.80
N GLU A 100 -3.47 26.74 24.61
CA GLU A 100 -3.28 27.72 25.68
C GLU A 100 -2.30 27.24 26.76
N GLU A 101 -2.25 25.93 27.03
CA GLU A 101 -1.31 25.35 27.99
C GLU A 101 0.13 25.46 27.49
N VAL A 102 0.34 25.30 26.18
CA VAL A 102 1.64 25.49 25.53
C VAL A 102 2.09 26.95 25.67
N ILE A 103 1.19 27.91 25.53
CA ILE A 103 1.49 29.34 25.71
C ILE A 103 1.92 29.65 27.16
N VAL A 104 1.28 29.04 28.15
CA VAL A 104 1.69 29.18 29.56
C VAL A 104 3.13 28.68 29.75
N HIS A 105 3.46 27.53 29.17
CA HIS A 105 4.82 26.98 29.22
C HIS A 105 5.83 27.84 28.47
N LEU A 106 5.48 28.39 27.30
CA LEU A 106 6.33 29.34 26.57
C LEU A 106 6.65 30.60 27.39
N ARG A 107 5.77 31.01 28.31
CA ARG A 107 6.01 32.15 29.19
C ARG A 107 6.91 31.80 30.37
N SER A 108 6.77 30.60 30.94
CA SER A 108 7.48 30.19 32.16
C SER A 108 8.83 29.51 31.93
N ASP A 109 8.98 28.79 30.82
CA ASP A 109 10.14 27.95 30.54
C ASP A 109 11.02 28.59 29.44
N SER A 110 12.29 28.17 29.39
CA SER A 110 13.17 28.50 28.26
C SER A 110 12.88 27.58 27.07
N ILE A 111 13.11 28.07 25.85
CA ILE A 111 12.96 27.25 24.64
C ILE A 111 13.95 26.08 24.65
N LYS A 112 15.13 26.27 25.26
CA LYS A 112 16.09 25.18 25.47
C LYS A 112 15.49 24.03 26.28
N ASN A 113 14.75 24.32 27.36
CA ASN A 113 14.10 23.27 28.16
C ASN A 113 12.95 22.61 27.41
N ILE A 114 12.16 23.39 26.66
CA ILE A 114 11.09 22.87 25.81
C ILE A 114 11.65 21.90 24.76
N TYR A 115 12.72 22.28 24.08
CA TYR A 115 13.43 21.42 23.13
C TYR A 115 13.93 20.13 23.79
N THR A 116 14.61 20.22 24.94
CA THR A 116 15.10 19.02 25.66
C THR A 116 13.96 18.06 26.02
N LYS A 117 12.86 18.57 26.58
CA LYS A 117 11.68 17.75 26.90
C LYS A 117 11.05 17.15 25.64
N GLY A 118 11.06 17.90 24.55
CA GLY A 118 10.63 17.43 23.23
C GLY A 118 11.44 16.24 22.73
N VAL A 119 12.77 16.34 22.79
CA VAL A 119 13.68 15.24 22.45
C VAL A 119 13.43 14.01 23.34
N GLU A 120 13.24 14.20 24.65
CA GLU A 120 12.89 13.12 25.58
C GLU A 120 11.58 12.42 25.18
N LEU A 121 10.54 13.18 24.80
CA LEU A 121 9.28 12.63 24.31
C LEU A 121 9.47 11.85 23.01
N LEU A 122 10.25 12.37 22.06
CA LEU A 122 10.55 11.65 20.82
C LEU A 122 11.26 10.32 21.08
N HIS A 123 12.15 10.24 22.07
CA HIS A 123 12.72 8.97 22.52
C HIS A 123 11.65 8.01 23.06
N CYS A 124 10.74 8.49 23.91
CA CYS A 124 9.64 7.66 24.41
C CYS A 124 8.77 7.10 23.27
N TYR A 125 8.34 7.96 22.33
CA TYR A 125 7.55 7.54 21.18
C TYR A 125 8.29 6.56 20.28
N PHE A 126 9.61 6.68 20.16
CA PHE A 126 10.42 5.76 19.38
C PHE A 126 10.53 4.38 20.04
N GLU A 127 10.69 4.33 21.36
CA GLU A 127 10.66 3.06 22.10
C GLU A 127 9.28 2.41 22.06
N GLU A 128 8.19 3.19 22.14
CA GLU A 128 6.83 2.68 21.92
C GLU A 128 6.66 2.12 20.51
N ALA A 129 7.14 2.81 19.47
CA ALA A 129 7.11 2.33 18.10
C ALA A 129 7.89 1.01 17.93
N LYS A 130 9.04 0.85 18.59
CA LYS A 130 9.78 -0.42 18.59
C LYS A 130 8.98 -1.55 19.22
N GLN A 131 8.28 -1.30 20.32
CA GLN A 131 7.43 -2.33 20.96
C GLN A 131 6.27 -2.71 20.04
N LEU A 132 5.57 -1.73 19.47
CA LEU A 132 4.51 -1.96 18.49
C LEU A 132 5.00 -2.78 17.30
N TYR A 133 6.20 -2.48 16.79
CA TYR A 133 6.82 -3.26 15.72
C TYR A 133 7.03 -4.73 16.11
N GLN A 134 7.49 -5.02 17.33
CA GLN A 134 7.61 -6.40 17.81
C GLN A 134 6.26 -7.11 17.85
N ASP A 135 5.19 -6.40 18.22
CA ASP A 135 3.85 -6.99 18.26
C ASP A 135 3.29 -7.22 16.85
N VAL A 136 3.54 -6.32 15.90
CA VAL A 136 3.24 -6.54 14.48
C VAL A 136 3.96 -7.77 13.95
N LYS A 137 5.27 -7.95 14.23
CA LYS A 137 5.99 -9.14 13.79
C LYS A 137 5.41 -10.44 14.36
N LYS A 138 5.00 -10.45 15.64
CA LYS A 138 4.42 -11.64 16.29
C LYS A 138 3.07 -12.03 15.70
N LEU A 139 2.27 -11.03 15.31
CA LEU A 139 0.94 -11.21 14.75
C LEU A 139 0.92 -11.15 13.22
N LYS A 140 2.08 -11.17 12.56
CA LYS A 140 2.17 -11.07 11.11
C LYS A 140 1.34 -12.17 10.43
N LEU A 141 0.53 -11.78 9.43
CA LEU A 141 -0.24 -12.72 8.63
C LEU A 141 0.68 -13.59 7.76
N ASP A 142 0.34 -14.87 7.66
CA ASP A 142 0.95 -15.79 6.70
C ASP A 142 0.19 -15.70 5.36
N VAL A 143 0.57 -14.74 4.53
CA VAL A 143 -0.03 -14.45 3.22
C VAL A 143 1.04 -13.99 2.22
N PRO A 144 0.94 -14.36 0.93
CA PRO A 144 1.94 -14.00 -0.07
C PRO A 144 1.65 -12.63 -0.68
N VAL A 145 1.61 -11.57 0.14
CA VAL A 145 1.45 -10.18 -0.32
C VAL A 145 2.76 -9.44 -0.08
N ASP A 146 3.49 -9.15 -1.15
CA ASP A 146 4.87 -8.65 -1.10
C ASP A 146 4.94 -7.32 -0.36
N ALA A 147 4.07 -6.37 -0.70
CA ALA A 147 4.04 -5.07 -0.02
C ALA A 147 3.90 -5.21 1.50
N TYR A 148 3.02 -6.10 1.98
CA TYR A 148 2.81 -6.38 3.41
C TYR A 148 4.06 -6.99 4.05
N ASN A 149 4.62 -8.01 3.39
CA ASN A 149 5.79 -8.73 3.88
C ASN A 149 7.06 -7.86 3.90
N LEU A 150 7.39 -7.21 2.78
CA LEU A 150 8.56 -6.34 2.63
C LEU A 150 8.48 -5.14 3.57
N THR A 151 7.29 -4.54 3.75
CA THR A 151 7.14 -3.43 4.70
C THR A 151 7.52 -3.86 6.13
N ILE A 152 7.09 -5.05 6.57
CA ILE A 152 7.35 -5.55 7.93
C ILE A 152 8.78 -6.08 8.09
N ASP A 153 9.30 -6.79 7.09
CA ASP A 153 10.57 -7.51 7.21
C ASP A 153 11.79 -6.72 6.72
N GLU A 154 11.58 -5.71 5.89
CA GLU A 154 12.68 -4.90 5.31
C GLU A 154 12.53 -3.41 5.64
N SER A 155 11.42 -2.76 5.25
CA SER A 155 11.29 -1.29 5.34
C SER A 155 11.23 -0.77 6.79
N LEU A 156 10.40 -1.36 7.64
CA LEU A 156 10.29 -0.94 9.04
C LEU A 156 11.59 -1.15 9.84
N PRO A 157 12.34 -2.26 9.69
CA PRO A 157 13.68 -2.41 10.24
C PRO A 157 14.65 -1.30 9.88
N VAL A 158 14.62 -0.79 8.64
CA VAL A 158 15.49 0.33 8.22
C VAL A 158 15.24 1.54 9.11
N PHE A 159 13.97 1.89 9.36
CA PHE A 159 13.62 2.99 10.27
C PHE A 159 14.08 2.70 11.70
N MET A 160 13.80 1.52 12.25
CA MET A 160 14.15 1.17 13.64
C MET A 160 15.66 1.21 13.91
N ASN A 161 16.48 0.98 12.89
CA ASN A 161 17.94 0.94 13.01
C ASN A 161 18.62 2.28 12.74
N HIS A 162 18.05 3.12 11.87
CA HIS A 162 18.73 4.33 11.39
C HIS A 162 18.08 5.64 11.84
N TYR A 163 16.87 5.62 12.38
CA TYR A 163 16.15 6.84 12.76
C TYR A 163 16.93 7.73 13.74
N ASN A 164 17.14 8.99 13.35
CA ASN A 164 17.97 9.95 14.06
C ASN A 164 17.12 11.07 14.69
N ILE A 165 16.84 10.93 15.98
CA ILE A 165 15.99 11.85 16.76
C ILE A 165 16.58 13.27 16.87
N ILE A 166 17.88 13.46 16.72
CA ILE A 166 18.51 14.77 16.92
C ILE A 166 18.60 15.57 15.63
N PHE A 167 19.07 14.94 14.56
CA PHE A 167 19.40 15.66 13.32
C PHE A 167 18.37 15.47 12.21
N GLU A 168 17.53 14.44 12.27
CA GLU A 168 16.59 14.08 11.21
C GLU A 168 15.26 13.55 11.80
N ALA A 169 14.78 14.14 12.89
CA ALA A 169 13.61 13.65 13.62
C ALA A 169 12.32 13.58 12.79
N GLN A 170 12.17 14.49 11.82
CA GLN A 170 11.04 14.52 10.90
C GLN A 170 11.15 13.46 9.78
N ASN A 171 12.31 12.84 9.59
CA ASN A 171 12.56 12.02 8.41
C ASN A 171 11.94 10.63 8.57
N THR A 172 10.95 10.33 7.76
CA THR A 172 10.34 9.00 7.63
C THR A 172 11.19 8.17 6.66
N MET A 173 12.35 7.68 7.11
CA MET A 173 13.35 6.96 6.28
C MET A 173 12.91 5.59 5.73
N ALA A 174 11.62 5.28 5.69
CA ALA A 174 11.10 3.99 5.23
C ALA A 174 10.22 4.16 3.98
N SER A 175 10.55 3.41 2.93
CA SER A 175 9.63 3.17 1.80
C SER A 175 8.55 2.21 2.27
N ILE A 176 7.41 2.76 2.69
CA ILE A 176 6.27 1.99 3.17
C ILE A 176 5.34 1.78 1.98
N ASP A 177 5.38 0.59 1.39
CA ASP A 177 4.61 0.24 0.19
C ASP A 177 3.23 -0.32 0.55
N TYR A 178 3.07 -0.94 1.72
CA TYR A 178 1.77 -1.47 2.14
C TYR A 178 0.83 -0.35 2.62
N PRO A 179 -0.31 -0.11 1.93
CA PRO A 179 -1.24 0.93 2.30
C PRO A 179 -2.10 0.50 3.51
N LEU A 180 -2.40 1.43 4.40
CA LEU A 180 -3.43 1.27 5.44
C LEU A 180 -4.80 1.65 4.89
N ALA A 181 -5.86 1.05 5.42
CA ALA A 181 -7.23 1.44 5.06
C ALA A 181 -7.51 2.88 5.50
N ILE A 182 -6.96 3.28 6.64
CA ILE A 182 -6.98 4.66 7.10
C ILE A 182 -5.54 5.08 7.32
N ASP A 183 -5.00 5.97 6.50
CA ASP A 183 -3.66 6.54 6.68
C ASP A 183 -3.71 8.06 6.96
N ASN A 184 -2.73 8.57 7.69
CA ASN A 184 -2.55 10.01 7.88
C ASN A 184 -1.15 10.43 7.43
N MET A 185 -1.05 10.69 6.13
CA MET A 185 0.19 11.13 5.48
C MET A 185 0.61 12.57 5.85
N GLU A 186 -0.15 13.29 6.67
CA GLU A 186 0.29 14.59 7.22
C GLU A 186 1.30 14.42 8.36
N LEU A 187 1.36 13.24 8.99
CA LEU A 187 2.36 12.94 10.01
C LEU A 187 3.72 12.62 9.38
N GLN A 188 4.77 12.81 10.17
CA GLN A 188 6.15 12.58 9.74
C GLN A 188 6.95 11.93 10.87
N GLY A 189 8.12 11.36 10.55
CA GLY A 189 9.05 10.79 11.50
C GLY A 189 8.42 9.72 12.39
N VAL A 190 8.78 9.73 13.68
CA VAL A 190 8.27 8.75 14.65
C VAL A 190 6.76 8.83 14.87
N PHE A 191 6.13 10.01 14.73
CA PHE A 191 4.68 10.13 14.86
C PHE A 191 3.94 9.35 13.78
N TYR A 192 4.42 9.43 12.53
CA TYR A 192 3.85 8.64 11.44
C TYR A 192 4.07 7.16 11.69
N ILE A 193 5.32 6.73 11.95
CA ILE A 193 5.65 5.31 12.12
C ILE A 193 4.88 4.67 13.29
N LYS A 194 4.77 5.38 14.42
CA LYS A 194 3.99 4.89 15.57
C LYS A 194 2.52 4.69 15.20
N GLN A 195 1.88 5.69 14.59
CA GLN A 195 0.48 5.58 14.17
C GLN A 195 0.28 4.50 13.10
N TYR A 196 1.21 4.42 12.15
CA TYR A 196 1.20 3.40 11.10
C TYR A 196 1.20 2.00 11.73
N LEU A 197 2.11 1.73 12.67
CA LEU A 197 2.20 0.46 13.38
C LEU A 197 0.95 0.17 14.23
N GLU A 198 0.39 1.17 14.91
CA GLU A 198 -0.86 1.02 15.68
C GLU A 198 -2.02 0.56 14.78
N ARG A 199 -2.18 1.21 13.62
CA ARG A 199 -3.25 0.90 12.66
C ARG A 199 -3.01 -0.45 11.99
N LEU A 200 -1.78 -0.72 11.54
CA LEU A 200 -1.40 -2.01 10.96
C LEU A 200 -1.67 -3.16 11.94
N LEU A 201 -1.38 -2.96 13.23
CA LEU A 201 -1.65 -3.93 14.28
C LEU A 201 -3.16 -4.16 14.46
N ILE A 202 -3.98 -3.11 14.47
CA ILE A 202 -5.45 -3.21 14.55
C ILE A 202 -6.02 -3.96 13.34
N GLU A 203 -5.60 -3.59 12.13
CA GLU A 203 -6.01 -4.23 10.88
C GLU A 203 -5.63 -5.72 10.85
N THR A 204 -4.40 -6.02 11.24
CA THR A 204 -3.89 -7.39 11.32
C THR A 204 -4.67 -8.21 12.35
N ARG A 205 -4.95 -7.64 13.53
CA ARG A 205 -5.77 -8.30 14.57
C ARG A 205 -7.19 -8.58 14.10
N PHE A 206 -7.80 -7.68 13.32
CA PHE A 206 -9.10 -7.93 12.73
C PHE A 206 -9.05 -9.11 11.73
N CYS A 207 -8.02 -9.19 10.89
CA CYS A 207 -7.87 -10.30 9.94
C CYS A 207 -7.79 -11.67 10.64
N HIS A 208 -7.31 -11.72 11.90
CA HIS A 208 -7.26 -12.95 12.71
C HIS A 208 -8.64 -13.44 13.21
N PHE A 209 -9.74 -12.72 12.98
CA PHE A 209 -11.09 -13.27 13.17
C PHE A 209 -11.44 -14.33 12.12
N PHE A 210 -10.68 -14.41 11.03
CA PHE A 210 -10.88 -15.33 9.92
C PHE A 210 -9.74 -16.35 9.88
N ASN A 211 -10.05 -17.56 9.38
CA ASN A 211 -9.02 -18.58 9.23
C ASN A 211 -8.16 -18.31 7.97
N HIS A 212 -6.99 -18.96 7.90
CA HIS A 212 -6.06 -18.80 6.79
C HIS A 212 -6.66 -19.19 5.43
N HIS A 213 -7.52 -20.21 5.37
CA HIS A 213 -8.16 -20.61 4.11
C HIS A 213 -9.09 -19.52 3.57
N ASP A 214 -9.75 -18.77 4.45
CA ASP A 214 -10.62 -17.66 4.05
C ASP A 214 -9.80 -16.44 3.58
N LEU A 215 -8.67 -16.15 4.21
CA LEU A 215 -7.73 -15.13 3.73
C LEU A 215 -7.23 -15.47 2.31
N MET A 216 -6.71 -16.68 2.12
CA MET A 216 -6.22 -17.13 0.81
C MET A 216 -7.32 -17.14 -0.24
N TYR A 217 -8.53 -17.59 0.13
CA TYR A 217 -9.69 -17.54 -0.77
C TYR A 217 -9.98 -16.12 -1.26
N ILE A 218 -9.99 -15.13 -0.36
CA ILE A 218 -10.27 -13.73 -0.74
C ILE A 218 -9.16 -13.18 -1.64
N LEU A 219 -7.89 -13.41 -1.28
CA LEU A 219 -6.75 -12.89 -2.04
C LEU A 219 -6.68 -13.49 -3.46
N THR A 220 -6.80 -14.81 -3.60
CA THR A 220 -6.78 -15.49 -4.91
C THR A 220 -7.95 -15.03 -5.77
N ASN A 221 -9.18 -15.00 -5.24
CA ASN A 221 -10.34 -14.54 -6.02
C ASN A 221 -10.26 -13.05 -6.36
N PHE A 222 -9.66 -12.21 -5.51
CA PHE A 222 -9.41 -10.81 -5.82
C PHE A 222 -8.48 -10.66 -7.04
N GLY A 223 -7.36 -11.39 -7.08
CA GLY A 223 -6.47 -11.42 -8.24
C GLY A 223 -7.17 -11.92 -9.51
N ARG A 224 -8.03 -12.94 -9.40
CA ARG A 224 -8.83 -13.46 -10.52
C ARG A 224 -9.81 -12.43 -11.07
N ILE A 225 -10.64 -11.84 -10.20
CA ILE A 225 -11.65 -10.86 -10.56
C ILE A 225 -11.00 -9.64 -11.21
N CYS A 226 -9.92 -9.13 -10.62
CA CYS A 226 -9.24 -7.94 -11.11
C CYS A 226 -8.22 -8.24 -12.23
N ARG A 227 -8.01 -9.51 -12.58
CA ARG A 227 -7.08 -9.97 -13.60
C ARG A 227 -5.67 -9.41 -13.40
N PHE A 228 -5.09 -9.63 -12.23
CA PHE A 228 -3.70 -9.30 -11.94
C PHE A 228 -3.06 -10.32 -10.99
N ASN A 229 -1.75 -10.24 -10.81
CA ASN A 229 -1.06 -10.99 -9.76
C ASN A 229 -1.17 -10.24 -8.43
N TYR A 230 -2.09 -10.63 -7.56
CA TYR A 230 -2.31 -9.90 -6.30
C TYR A 230 -1.06 -9.87 -5.40
N ARG A 231 -0.11 -10.79 -5.56
CA ARG A 231 1.08 -10.88 -4.70
C ARG A 231 1.94 -9.63 -4.77
N ILE A 232 1.98 -8.97 -5.93
CA ILE A 232 2.78 -7.77 -6.19
C ILE A 232 1.98 -6.47 -6.13
N GLU A 233 0.66 -6.54 -5.91
CA GLU A 233 -0.21 -5.36 -5.93
C GLU A 233 -0.26 -4.64 -4.58
N LEU A 234 -0.44 -3.32 -4.63
CA LEU A 234 -0.54 -2.46 -3.45
C LEU A 234 -2.01 -2.31 -3.05
N PHE A 235 -2.46 -3.11 -2.08
CA PHE A 235 -3.80 -3.00 -1.49
C PHE A 235 -3.78 -3.37 -0.01
N ASN A 236 -4.85 -2.99 0.69
CA ASN A 236 -5.02 -3.28 2.10
C ASN A 236 -5.81 -4.59 2.32
N ILE A 237 -5.21 -5.56 3.01
CA ILE A 237 -5.83 -6.88 3.28
C ILE A 237 -7.05 -6.74 4.20
N PHE A 238 -6.96 -5.89 5.24
CA PHE A 238 -8.08 -5.65 6.16
C PHE A 238 -9.31 -5.13 5.41
N GLU A 239 -9.10 -4.22 4.46
CA GLU A 239 -10.16 -3.63 3.65
C GLU A 239 -10.91 -4.68 2.82
N LEU A 240 -10.19 -5.59 2.16
CA LEU A 240 -10.81 -6.71 1.45
C LEU A 240 -11.62 -7.59 2.40
N MET A 241 -11.03 -7.95 3.54
CA MET A 241 -11.66 -8.84 4.51
C MET A 241 -12.90 -8.23 5.15
N ILE A 242 -12.85 -6.96 5.58
CA ILE A 242 -13.98 -6.31 6.23
C ILE A 242 -15.13 -6.07 5.25
N ASN A 243 -14.83 -5.66 4.02
CA ASN A 243 -15.85 -5.47 2.99
C ASN A 243 -16.56 -6.80 2.73
N ASN A 244 -15.81 -7.88 2.47
CA ASN A 244 -16.40 -9.18 2.20
C ASN A 244 -17.16 -9.77 3.40
N ALA A 245 -16.70 -9.56 4.63
CA ALA A 245 -17.43 -9.98 5.84
C ALA A 245 -18.79 -9.25 5.96
N VAL A 246 -18.82 -7.94 5.71
CA VAL A 246 -20.05 -7.15 5.70
C VAL A 246 -21.02 -7.63 4.61
N PHE A 247 -20.55 -7.86 3.40
CA PHE A 247 -21.41 -8.36 2.31
C PHE A 247 -21.87 -9.80 2.55
N SER A 248 -21.01 -10.68 3.06
CA SER A 248 -21.38 -12.05 3.43
C SER A 248 -22.49 -12.04 4.48
N LEU A 249 -22.36 -11.23 5.53
CA LEU A 249 -23.41 -11.00 6.54
C LEU A 249 -24.73 -10.51 5.94
N LEU A 250 -24.68 -9.55 5.01
CA LEU A 250 -25.87 -9.05 4.31
C LEU A 250 -26.53 -10.11 3.44
N SER A 251 -25.76 -11.06 2.92
CA SER A 251 -26.27 -12.21 2.15
C SER A 251 -26.77 -13.38 3.02
N GLY A 252 -26.79 -13.21 4.34
CA GLY A 252 -27.25 -14.21 5.30
C GLY A 252 -26.15 -15.07 5.93
N GLY A 253 -24.88 -14.75 5.71
CA GLY A 253 -23.74 -15.41 6.35
C GLY A 253 -23.61 -15.10 7.85
N GLU A 254 -22.62 -15.75 8.47
CA GLU A 254 -22.17 -15.48 9.83
C GLU A 254 -21.02 -14.46 9.85
N ALA A 255 -20.76 -13.85 11.01
CA ALA A 255 -19.80 -12.74 11.13
C ALA A 255 -18.34 -13.11 10.86
N ASN A 256 -17.99 -14.38 11.00
CA ASN A 256 -16.68 -14.95 10.71
C ASN A 256 -16.59 -15.58 9.31
N GLN A 257 -17.59 -15.35 8.45
CA GLN A 257 -17.61 -15.84 7.07
C GLN A 257 -17.41 -14.68 6.09
N VAL A 258 -16.65 -14.94 5.04
CA VAL A 258 -16.33 -13.96 3.98
C VAL A 258 -16.66 -14.44 2.58
N ARG A 259 -17.04 -15.72 2.44
CA ARG A 259 -17.35 -16.33 1.16
C ARG A 259 -18.73 -15.91 0.68
N ILE A 260 -18.81 -15.68 -0.63
CA ILE A 260 -20.01 -15.23 -1.31
C ILE A 260 -20.09 -16.03 -2.62
N SER A 261 -21.14 -16.83 -2.74
CA SER A 261 -21.45 -17.56 -3.98
C SER A 261 -21.98 -16.61 -5.06
N GLU A 262 -21.99 -17.08 -6.31
CA GLU A 262 -22.54 -16.31 -7.44
C GLU A 262 -23.98 -15.85 -7.22
N VAL A 263 -24.81 -16.76 -6.72
CA VAL A 263 -26.22 -16.48 -6.45
C VAL A 263 -26.37 -15.42 -5.34
N GLN A 264 -25.49 -15.43 -4.33
CA GLN A 264 -25.49 -14.40 -3.29
C GLN A 264 -25.02 -13.05 -3.84
N TYR A 265 -23.95 -13.05 -4.65
CA TYR A 265 -23.45 -11.85 -5.32
C TYR A 265 -24.53 -11.18 -6.19
N ASP A 266 -25.22 -11.94 -7.04
CA ASP A 266 -26.26 -11.41 -7.92
C ASP A 266 -27.44 -10.81 -7.15
N ARG A 267 -27.78 -11.42 -6.00
CA ARG A 267 -28.86 -10.92 -5.12
C ARG A 267 -28.43 -9.64 -4.41
N LEU A 268 -27.21 -9.60 -3.86
CA LEU A 268 -26.65 -8.42 -3.22
C LEU A 268 -26.53 -7.26 -4.20
N SER A 269 -25.96 -7.49 -5.37
CA SER A 269 -25.74 -6.47 -6.40
C SER A 269 -27.06 -5.84 -6.84
N ARG A 270 -28.10 -6.65 -7.07
CA ARG A 270 -29.46 -6.14 -7.35
C ARG A 270 -30.04 -5.35 -6.17
N LEU A 271 -29.98 -5.90 -4.96
CA LEU A 271 -30.50 -5.25 -3.76
C LEU A 271 -29.86 -3.86 -3.54
N LEU A 272 -28.54 -3.76 -3.69
CA LEU A 272 -27.81 -2.52 -3.47
C LEU A 272 -28.02 -1.54 -4.63
N SER A 273 -28.06 -2.00 -5.88
CA SER A 273 -28.32 -1.15 -7.04
C SER A 273 -29.71 -0.50 -7.00
N ASP A 274 -30.74 -1.27 -6.63
CA ASP A 274 -32.13 -0.80 -6.64
C ASP A 274 -32.49 0.13 -5.47
N CYS A 275 -31.71 0.10 -4.39
CA CYS A 275 -32.01 0.87 -3.18
C CYS A 275 -31.39 2.27 -3.22
N HIS A 276 -32.12 3.29 -2.74
CA HIS A 276 -31.58 4.63 -2.54
C HIS A 276 -30.39 4.65 -1.55
N ALA A 277 -29.53 5.66 -1.69
CA ALA A 277 -28.31 5.81 -0.89
C ALA A 277 -28.54 5.73 0.63
N ASP A 278 -29.60 6.36 1.15
CA ASP A 278 -29.92 6.31 2.59
C ASP A 278 -30.24 4.88 3.06
N LYS A 279 -30.95 4.11 2.23
CA LYS A 279 -31.29 2.72 2.54
C LYS A 279 -30.04 1.83 2.46
N ARG A 280 -29.16 2.05 1.47
CA ARG A 280 -27.85 1.37 1.41
C ARG A 280 -27.02 1.65 2.65
N ALA A 281 -26.91 2.92 3.05
CA ALA A 281 -26.18 3.32 4.24
C ALA A 281 -26.73 2.63 5.50
N ASN A 282 -28.05 2.56 5.67
CA ASN A 282 -28.67 1.87 6.80
C ASN A 282 -28.37 0.36 6.81
N LEU A 283 -28.47 -0.32 5.66
CA LEU A 283 -28.14 -1.75 5.55
C LEU A 283 -26.68 -2.03 5.93
N ILE A 284 -25.77 -1.22 5.41
CA ILE A 284 -24.33 -1.35 5.68
C ILE A 284 -24.04 -1.05 7.16
N ASN A 285 -24.69 -0.02 7.74
CA ASN A 285 -24.56 0.29 9.16
C ASN A 285 -25.01 -0.85 10.06
N GLU A 286 -26.18 -1.43 9.79
CA GLU A 286 -26.70 -2.57 10.56
C GLU A 286 -25.78 -3.79 10.44
N ALA A 287 -25.19 -4.02 9.27
CA ALA A 287 -24.25 -5.10 9.05
C ALA A 287 -22.94 -4.90 9.84
N PHE A 288 -22.38 -3.69 9.87
CA PHE A 288 -21.22 -3.38 10.71
C PHE A 288 -21.52 -3.55 12.21
N ASP A 289 -22.68 -3.07 12.68
CA ASP A 289 -23.08 -3.21 14.08
C ASP A 289 -23.23 -4.68 14.48
N ARG A 290 -23.78 -5.51 13.58
CA ARG A 290 -23.89 -6.95 13.78
C ARG A 290 -22.52 -7.62 13.75
N LEU A 291 -21.66 -7.28 12.78
CA LEU A 291 -20.30 -7.80 12.66
C LEU A 291 -19.51 -7.58 13.96
N GLN A 292 -19.49 -6.34 14.46
CA GLN A 292 -18.78 -5.97 15.69
C GLN A 292 -19.30 -6.73 16.91
N ARG A 293 -20.63 -6.87 17.02
CA ARG A 293 -21.29 -7.59 18.13
C ARG A 293 -20.97 -9.08 18.11
N ASP A 294 -21.08 -9.71 16.94
CA ASP A 294 -20.95 -11.16 16.77
C ASP A 294 -19.48 -11.60 16.87
N LEU A 295 -18.54 -10.80 16.34
CA LEU A 295 -17.09 -11.01 16.51
C LEU A 295 -16.57 -10.64 17.89
N LYS A 296 -17.36 -9.92 18.70
CA LYS A 296 -16.98 -9.42 20.04
C LYS A 296 -15.70 -8.58 19.96
N THR A 297 -15.67 -7.63 19.05
CA THR A 297 -14.54 -6.72 18.88
C THR A 297 -14.29 -5.93 20.15
N ASP A 298 -13.01 -5.72 20.50
CA ASP A 298 -12.68 -4.79 21.58
C ASP A 298 -12.87 -3.33 21.14
N GLN A 299 -12.68 -2.41 22.08
CA GLN A 299 -12.86 -0.98 21.84
C GLN A 299 -11.96 -0.45 20.72
N THR A 300 -10.71 -0.90 20.65
CA THR A 300 -9.72 -0.42 19.67
C THR A 300 -10.11 -0.81 18.24
N ILE A 301 -10.52 -2.07 18.04
CA ILE A 301 -10.99 -2.56 16.74
C ILE A 301 -12.33 -1.89 16.38
N THR A 302 -13.23 -1.75 17.35
CA THR A 302 -14.55 -1.12 17.14
C THR A 302 -14.41 0.32 16.66
N ASP A 303 -13.56 1.11 17.31
CA ASP A 303 -13.32 2.52 16.93
C ASP A 303 -12.71 2.62 15.54
N TYR A 304 -11.76 1.75 15.19
CA TYR A 304 -11.15 1.72 13.86
C TYR A 304 -12.17 1.38 12.76
N ILE A 305 -12.99 0.35 12.97
CA ILE A 305 -14.07 -0.03 12.04
C ILE A 305 -15.05 1.13 11.86
N ASN A 306 -15.40 1.84 12.93
CA ASN A 306 -16.32 2.97 12.86
C ASN A 306 -15.76 4.15 12.07
N LEU A 307 -14.43 4.37 12.08
CA LEU A 307 -13.79 5.35 11.22
C LEU A 307 -13.86 4.94 9.74
N TYR A 308 -13.63 3.65 9.44
CA TYR A 308 -13.65 3.11 8.08
C TYR A 308 -15.07 3.03 7.47
N ARG A 309 -16.09 2.83 8.31
CA ARG A 309 -17.51 2.64 7.92
C ARG A 309 -18.01 3.65 6.88
N ASN A 310 -17.68 4.94 7.04
CA ASN A 310 -18.15 5.98 6.12
C ASN A 310 -17.54 5.82 4.72
N GLU A 311 -16.28 5.43 4.65
CA GLU A 311 -15.58 5.17 3.39
C GLU A 311 -16.20 3.98 2.65
N CYS A 312 -16.49 2.88 3.37
CA CYS A 312 -17.18 1.73 2.82
C CYS A 312 -18.55 2.11 2.21
N ILE A 313 -19.35 2.93 2.92
CA ILE A 313 -20.64 3.42 2.41
C ILE A 313 -20.47 4.25 1.14
N GLN A 314 -19.47 5.13 1.09
CA GLN A 314 -19.18 5.93 -0.12
C GLN A 314 -18.80 5.04 -1.30
N ARG A 315 -17.93 4.05 -1.09
CA ARG A 315 -17.53 3.08 -2.12
C ARG A 315 -18.71 2.26 -2.63
N VAL A 316 -19.61 1.83 -1.74
CA VAL A 316 -20.86 1.14 -2.10
C VAL A 316 -21.77 2.03 -2.94
N ASN A 317 -21.91 3.31 -2.59
CA ASN A 317 -22.71 4.26 -3.36
C ASN A 317 -22.13 4.48 -4.77
N ASN A 318 -20.82 4.67 -4.88
CA ASN A 318 -20.14 4.82 -6.16
C ASN A 318 -20.31 3.56 -7.02
N ALA A 319 -20.13 2.37 -6.44
CA ALA A 319 -20.31 1.10 -7.13
C ALA A 319 -21.75 0.92 -7.67
N ALA A 320 -22.76 1.39 -6.95
CA ALA A 320 -24.15 1.36 -7.42
C ALA A 320 -24.42 2.27 -8.62
N GLU A 321 -23.65 3.36 -8.79
CA GLU A 321 -23.83 4.31 -9.90
C GLU A 321 -23.17 3.85 -11.19
N ILE A 322 -22.03 3.14 -11.10
CA ILE A 322 -21.22 2.73 -12.26
C ILE A 322 -21.27 1.22 -12.56
N ASP A 323 -22.19 0.48 -11.91
CA ASP A 323 -22.26 -1.00 -11.95
C ASP A 323 -20.91 -1.66 -11.60
N GLY A 324 -20.28 -1.14 -10.53
CA GLY A 324 -18.91 -1.45 -10.12
C GLY A 324 -18.78 -2.51 -9.02
N PHE A 325 -19.88 -3.17 -8.62
CA PHE A 325 -19.87 -4.11 -7.48
C PHE A 325 -18.91 -5.28 -7.65
N LYS A 326 -18.59 -5.66 -8.90
CA LYS A 326 -17.60 -6.70 -9.20
C LYS A 326 -16.24 -6.46 -8.55
N MET A 327 -15.84 -5.20 -8.36
CA MET A 327 -14.55 -4.84 -7.75
C MET A 327 -14.60 -4.74 -6.22
N LEU A 328 -15.80 -4.65 -5.65
CA LEU A 328 -16.00 -4.41 -4.21
C LEU A 328 -16.42 -5.68 -3.46
N ILE A 329 -17.11 -6.61 -4.14
CA ILE A 329 -17.62 -7.85 -3.57
C ILE A 329 -16.86 -9.02 -4.20
N ILE A 330 -15.94 -9.62 -3.45
CA ILE A 330 -15.18 -10.77 -3.92
C ILE A 330 -16.08 -12.01 -3.85
N ARG A 331 -16.35 -12.59 -5.01
CA ARG A 331 -17.17 -13.80 -5.16
C ARG A 331 -16.34 -15.00 -5.58
N GLU A 332 -16.92 -16.17 -5.44
CA GLU A 332 -16.32 -17.40 -5.94
C GLU A 332 -16.23 -17.38 -7.48
N ILE A 333 -15.03 -17.61 -8.01
CA ILE A 333 -14.83 -17.93 -9.42
C ILE A 333 -14.49 -19.42 -9.49
N GLU A 334 -15.36 -20.19 -10.15
CA GLU A 334 -15.13 -21.63 -10.36
C GLU A 334 -13.85 -21.87 -11.17
N GLU A 335 -13.01 -22.78 -10.67
CA GLU A 335 -11.88 -23.29 -11.43
C GLU A 335 -12.38 -24.22 -12.54
N ARG A 336 -12.05 -23.89 -13.78
CA ARG A 336 -12.29 -24.78 -14.93
C ARG A 336 -11.11 -25.71 -15.13
N GLU A 337 -11.37 -26.97 -15.48
CA GLU A 337 -10.31 -27.92 -15.87
C GLU A 337 -9.55 -27.38 -17.09
N LYS A 338 -8.23 -27.22 -16.94
CA LYS A 338 -7.37 -26.55 -17.92
C LYS A 338 -6.73 -27.56 -18.87
N PRO A 339 -6.62 -27.27 -20.18
CA PRO A 339 -5.86 -28.08 -21.10
C PRO A 339 -4.36 -27.98 -20.78
N ILE A 340 -3.72 -29.11 -20.50
CA ILE A 340 -2.29 -29.22 -20.17
C ILE A 340 -1.50 -29.14 -21.49
N ALA A 341 -0.95 -27.96 -21.83
CA ALA A 341 -0.11 -27.80 -23.03
C ALA A 341 1.29 -27.23 -22.75
N LEU A 342 1.44 -26.30 -21.79
CA LEU A 342 2.73 -25.72 -21.38
C LEU A 342 2.98 -25.98 -19.89
N MET A 343 4.22 -26.37 -19.55
CA MET A 343 4.65 -26.41 -18.16
C MET A 343 4.90 -24.98 -17.66
N LEU A 344 4.15 -24.55 -16.66
CA LEU A 344 4.17 -23.17 -16.16
C LEU A 344 5.10 -22.98 -14.96
N ASN A 345 5.52 -24.04 -14.27
CA ASN A 345 6.40 -23.89 -13.13
C ASN A 345 7.83 -23.52 -13.57
N GLU A 346 8.47 -22.62 -12.83
CA GLU A 346 9.87 -22.23 -13.06
C GLU A 346 10.83 -23.43 -12.96
N ASN A 347 10.55 -24.37 -12.06
CA ASN A 347 11.36 -25.57 -11.84
C ASN A 347 11.37 -26.54 -13.04
N ASP A 348 10.47 -26.37 -14.01
CA ASP A 348 10.41 -27.20 -15.20
C ASP A 348 11.36 -26.68 -16.32
N ARG A 349 12.06 -25.57 -16.09
CA ARG A 349 13.01 -24.99 -17.06
C ARG A 349 14.27 -25.84 -17.23
N MET A 350 14.85 -25.82 -18.43
CA MET A 350 16.13 -26.45 -18.72
C MET A 350 17.29 -25.72 -18.04
N SER A 351 18.44 -26.38 -17.89
CA SER A 351 19.60 -25.71 -17.28
C SER A 351 20.19 -24.63 -18.18
N ASP A 352 20.76 -23.56 -17.61
CA ASP A 352 21.43 -22.50 -18.36
C ASP A 352 22.50 -23.01 -19.33
N ILE A 353 23.14 -24.15 -19.01
CA ILE A 353 24.17 -24.79 -19.84
C ILE A 353 23.54 -25.42 -21.08
N GLU A 354 22.40 -26.09 -20.92
CA GLU A 354 21.64 -26.67 -22.03
C GLU A 354 21.05 -25.57 -22.90
N MET A 355 20.49 -24.53 -22.27
CA MET A 355 19.93 -23.37 -22.94
C MET A 355 20.96 -22.69 -23.85
N ARG A 356 22.15 -22.38 -23.34
CA ARG A 356 23.22 -21.77 -24.16
C ARG A 356 23.60 -22.62 -25.36
N LYS A 357 23.75 -23.95 -25.18
CA LYS A 357 24.09 -24.86 -26.28
C LYS A 357 23.01 -24.91 -27.36
N LEU A 358 21.74 -24.86 -26.96
CA LEU A 358 20.62 -24.85 -27.89
C LEU A 358 20.53 -23.52 -28.64
N VAL A 359 20.71 -22.39 -27.95
CA VAL A 359 20.77 -21.06 -28.57
C VAL A 359 21.88 -20.99 -29.62
N ASP A 360 23.10 -21.46 -29.30
CA ASP A 360 24.20 -21.53 -30.26
C ASP A 360 23.83 -22.37 -31.50
N CYS A 361 23.25 -23.56 -31.28
CA CYS A 361 22.77 -24.43 -32.37
C CYS A 361 21.70 -23.75 -33.24
N ILE A 362 20.79 -22.98 -32.64
CA ILE A 362 19.74 -22.24 -33.36
C ILE A 362 20.37 -21.13 -34.21
N MET A 363 21.33 -20.38 -33.66
CA MET A 363 22.00 -19.29 -34.38
C MET A 363 22.83 -19.78 -35.59
N GLU A 364 23.36 -21.00 -35.55
CA GLU A 364 24.10 -21.60 -36.67
C GLU A 364 23.20 -21.98 -37.87
N ARG A 365 21.90 -22.17 -37.65
CA ARG A 365 20.96 -22.57 -38.70
C ARG A 365 20.51 -21.36 -39.51
N LYS A 366 20.43 -21.52 -40.83
CA LYS A 366 19.97 -20.45 -41.76
C LYS A 366 18.54 -20.62 -42.23
N ASN A 367 17.96 -21.81 -42.05
CA ASN A 367 16.60 -22.11 -42.48
C ASN A 367 15.64 -21.90 -41.30
N THR A 368 14.65 -21.03 -41.48
CA THR A 368 13.63 -20.72 -40.47
C THR A 368 12.86 -21.96 -40.02
N ALA A 369 12.43 -22.84 -40.94
CA ALA A 369 11.65 -24.03 -40.58
C ALA A 369 12.47 -25.02 -39.72
N GLU A 370 13.77 -25.16 -40.00
CA GLU A 370 14.67 -26.00 -39.19
C GLU A 370 14.90 -25.41 -37.80
N LYS A 371 15.05 -24.08 -37.69
CA LYS A 371 15.13 -23.39 -36.39
C LYS A 371 13.88 -23.63 -35.56
N ILE A 372 12.69 -23.41 -36.14
CA ILE A 372 11.41 -23.56 -35.42
C ILE A 372 11.19 -25.01 -35.00
N SER A 373 11.52 -25.99 -35.85
CA SER A 373 11.45 -27.41 -35.48
C SER A 373 12.36 -27.70 -34.28
N LEU A 374 13.61 -27.24 -34.32
CA LEU A 374 14.57 -27.44 -33.23
C LEU A 374 14.06 -26.85 -31.91
N ILE A 375 13.46 -25.66 -31.96
CA ILE A 375 12.84 -25.00 -30.81
C ILE A 375 11.68 -25.83 -30.27
N ARG A 376 10.73 -26.22 -31.11
CA ARG A 376 9.54 -26.98 -30.67
C ARG A 376 9.86 -28.37 -30.13
N ASP A 377 10.98 -28.96 -30.56
CA ASP A 377 11.43 -30.28 -30.10
C ASP A 377 12.11 -30.22 -28.71
N HIS A 378 12.68 -29.08 -28.32
CA HIS A 378 13.53 -28.98 -27.10
C HIS A 378 12.99 -28.04 -26.03
N PHE A 379 12.13 -27.08 -26.38
CA PHE A 379 11.59 -26.08 -25.45
C PHE A 379 10.19 -26.51 -24.97
N VAL A 380 10.05 -26.75 -23.67
CA VAL A 380 8.83 -27.34 -23.09
C VAL A 380 8.18 -26.42 -22.05
N SER A 381 8.95 -25.68 -21.25
CA SER A 381 8.40 -24.78 -20.23
C SER A 381 8.19 -23.35 -20.77
N LEU A 382 7.26 -22.61 -20.16
CA LEU A 382 7.06 -21.18 -20.43
C LEU A 382 8.36 -20.38 -20.26
N HIS A 383 9.11 -20.67 -19.20
CA HIS A 383 10.36 -19.97 -18.85
C HIS A 383 11.44 -20.19 -19.91
N ASP A 384 11.57 -21.42 -20.45
CA ASP A 384 12.50 -21.68 -21.55
C ASP A 384 12.16 -20.83 -22.79
N TYR A 385 10.86 -20.69 -23.11
CA TYR A 385 10.43 -19.86 -24.22
C TYR A 385 10.69 -18.37 -23.96
N LEU A 386 10.47 -17.87 -22.73
CA LEU A 386 10.78 -16.48 -22.39
C LEU A 386 12.28 -16.19 -22.47
N ASP A 387 13.13 -17.10 -21.97
CA ASP A 387 14.58 -16.98 -22.09
C ASP A 387 15.02 -17.02 -23.57
N LEU A 388 14.41 -17.88 -24.38
CA LEU A 388 14.68 -17.96 -25.82
C LEU A 388 14.29 -16.68 -26.54
N LEU A 389 13.10 -16.15 -26.28
CA LEU A 389 12.60 -14.93 -26.91
C LEU A 389 13.44 -13.71 -26.52
N ASN A 390 14.05 -13.72 -25.32
CA ASN A 390 14.97 -12.68 -24.86
C ASN A 390 16.43 -12.92 -25.25
N SER A 391 16.78 -14.09 -25.82
CA SER A 391 18.17 -14.44 -26.17
C SER A 391 18.72 -13.75 -27.43
N GLY A 392 17.85 -13.14 -28.25
CA GLY A 392 18.23 -12.49 -29.51
C GLY A 392 18.64 -13.47 -30.63
N CYS A 393 18.20 -14.74 -30.58
CA CYS A 393 18.53 -15.75 -31.59
C CYS A 393 17.55 -15.83 -32.78
N LEU A 394 16.41 -15.14 -32.69
CA LEU A 394 15.36 -15.05 -33.71
C LEU A 394 15.33 -13.66 -34.34
N PHE A 395 15.06 -13.61 -35.65
CA PHE A 395 15.03 -12.38 -36.42
C PHE A 395 13.79 -12.30 -37.33
N ASP A 396 13.18 -11.11 -37.42
CA ASP A 396 12.11 -10.79 -38.38
C ASP A 396 10.99 -11.85 -38.45
N ASP A 397 10.83 -12.48 -39.62
CA ASP A 397 9.78 -13.47 -39.89
C ASP A 397 9.95 -14.76 -39.09
N GLU A 398 11.11 -14.99 -38.45
CA GLU A 398 11.34 -16.15 -37.58
C GLU A 398 10.43 -16.09 -36.33
N TYR A 399 10.15 -14.89 -35.79
CA TYR A 399 9.19 -14.75 -34.69
C TYR A 399 7.78 -15.14 -35.13
N ASN A 400 7.33 -14.66 -36.30
CA ASN A 400 6.02 -15.00 -36.85
C ASN A 400 5.89 -16.51 -37.09
N ALA A 401 6.95 -17.13 -37.63
CA ALA A 401 7.00 -18.57 -37.86
C ALA A 401 6.92 -19.36 -36.54
N LEU A 402 7.59 -18.90 -35.47
CA LEU A 402 7.48 -19.52 -34.15
C LEU A 402 6.07 -19.37 -33.59
N PHE A 403 5.52 -18.15 -33.56
CA PHE A 403 4.19 -17.90 -32.98
C PHE A 403 3.07 -18.65 -33.72
N ALA A 404 3.22 -18.87 -35.02
CA ALA A 404 2.30 -19.70 -35.81
C ALA A 404 2.23 -21.16 -35.35
N THR A 405 3.26 -21.68 -34.68
CA THR A 405 3.27 -23.06 -34.15
C THR A 405 2.56 -23.22 -32.82
N PHE A 406 2.24 -22.13 -32.13
CA PHE A 406 1.55 -22.16 -30.84
C PHE A 406 0.04 -22.33 -31.01
N GLY A 407 -0.54 -23.13 -30.10
CA GLY A 407 -1.98 -23.22 -29.94
C GLY A 407 -2.57 -21.98 -29.26
N ASN A 408 -3.89 -21.95 -29.15
CA ASN A 408 -4.59 -20.80 -28.56
C ASN A 408 -4.27 -20.62 -27.07
N PHE A 409 -3.95 -21.71 -26.36
CA PHE A 409 -3.62 -21.66 -24.93
C PHE A 409 -2.24 -21.04 -24.70
N GLU A 410 -1.23 -21.44 -25.46
CA GLU A 410 0.11 -20.86 -25.38
C GLU A 410 0.09 -19.38 -25.77
N LEU A 411 -0.65 -19.00 -26.82
CA LEU A 411 -0.86 -17.60 -27.15
C LEU A 411 -1.59 -16.84 -26.02
N ALA A 412 -2.60 -17.44 -25.38
CA ALA A 412 -3.25 -16.81 -24.24
C ALA A 412 -2.30 -16.55 -23.05
N ILE A 413 -1.34 -17.45 -22.79
CA ILE A 413 -0.31 -17.24 -21.77
C ILE A 413 0.58 -16.04 -22.14
N PHE A 414 1.09 -15.99 -23.37
CA PHE A 414 1.90 -14.84 -23.81
C PHE A 414 1.09 -13.54 -23.77
N ALA A 415 -0.19 -13.56 -24.12
CA ALA A 415 -1.06 -12.40 -24.02
C ALA A 415 -1.15 -11.85 -22.58
N LYS A 416 -1.18 -12.71 -21.55
CA LYS A 416 -1.16 -12.28 -20.14
C LYS A 416 0.14 -11.60 -19.73
N ILE A 417 1.25 -11.93 -20.39
CA ILE A 417 2.56 -11.31 -20.14
C ILE A 417 2.64 -9.97 -20.89
N VAL A 418 2.31 -9.97 -22.18
CA VAL A 418 2.44 -8.80 -23.05
C VAL A 418 1.43 -7.70 -22.67
N PHE A 419 0.19 -8.08 -22.39
CA PHE A 419 -0.92 -7.15 -22.14
C PHE A 419 -1.32 -7.09 -20.66
N TYR A 420 -0.36 -7.28 -19.74
CA TYR A 420 -0.63 -7.34 -18.30
C TYR A 420 -1.40 -6.12 -17.80
N GLU A 421 -0.95 -4.91 -18.18
CA GLU A 421 -1.56 -3.65 -17.74
C GLU A 421 -2.94 -3.42 -18.39
N GLU A 422 -3.10 -3.76 -19.66
CA GLU A 422 -4.34 -3.57 -20.40
C GLU A 422 -5.43 -4.58 -20.01
N LEU A 423 -5.03 -5.78 -19.58
CA LEU A 423 -5.95 -6.81 -19.08
C LEU A 423 -6.44 -6.50 -17.65
N ARG A 424 -5.69 -5.67 -16.91
CA ARG A 424 -5.98 -5.28 -15.53
C ARG A 424 -7.38 -4.65 -15.41
N GLY A 425 -8.12 -5.03 -14.36
CA GLY A 425 -9.46 -4.52 -14.07
C GLY A 425 -10.58 -5.10 -14.96
N GLY A 426 -10.25 -5.91 -15.98
CA GLY A 426 -11.23 -6.65 -16.77
C GLY A 426 -12.34 -5.79 -17.37
N ILE A 427 -11.98 -4.60 -17.87
CA ILE A 427 -12.91 -3.62 -18.45
C ILE A 427 -13.01 -3.80 -19.98
N LEU A 428 -11.90 -4.12 -20.64
CA LEU A 428 -11.80 -4.22 -22.09
C LEU A 428 -11.88 -5.68 -22.56
N ASN A 429 -12.46 -5.91 -23.75
CA ASN A 429 -12.36 -7.20 -24.41
C ASN A 429 -10.98 -7.35 -25.03
N PHE A 430 -10.50 -8.58 -25.14
CA PHE A 430 -9.17 -8.84 -25.70
C PHE A 430 -9.02 -8.35 -27.14
N ILE A 431 -10.08 -8.41 -27.95
CA ILE A 431 -10.08 -7.86 -29.32
C ILE A 431 -9.80 -6.35 -29.31
N ASP A 432 -10.43 -5.61 -28.41
CA ASP A 432 -10.25 -4.16 -28.28
C ASP A 432 -8.82 -3.83 -27.83
N ILE A 433 -8.29 -4.59 -26.86
CA ILE A 433 -6.90 -4.48 -26.40
C ILE A 433 -5.92 -4.69 -27.56
N VAL A 434 -6.13 -5.75 -28.36
CA VAL A 434 -5.29 -6.06 -29.51
C VAL A 434 -5.36 -4.96 -30.56
N ALA A 435 -6.52 -4.33 -30.77
CA ALA A 435 -6.66 -3.25 -31.75
C ALA A 435 -5.88 -2.00 -31.34
N ASP A 436 -5.97 -1.62 -30.06
CA ASP A 436 -5.41 -0.36 -29.53
C ASP A 436 -3.93 -0.46 -29.11
N CYS A 437 -3.36 -1.65 -29.04
CA CYS A 437 -2.02 -1.83 -28.52
C CYS A 437 -0.93 -1.21 -29.42
N SER A 438 -0.05 -0.40 -28.84
CA SER A 438 0.98 0.35 -29.59
C SER A 438 2.36 0.37 -28.94
N GLU A 439 2.45 0.03 -27.66
CA GLU A 439 3.70 0.04 -26.90
C GLU A 439 4.10 -1.39 -26.53
N ALA A 440 5.38 -1.73 -26.74
CA ALA A 440 5.97 -3.00 -26.38
C ALA A 440 7.19 -2.75 -25.49
N LYS A 441 7.40 -3.59 -24.46
CA LYS A 441 8.54 -3.47 -23.54
C LYS A 441 9.79 -4.14 -24.11
N SER A 442 9.61 -5.10 -25.01
CA SER A 442 10.69 -5.87 -25.64
C SER A 442 10.47 -6.08 -27.14
N GLU A 443 11.52 -6.54 -27.82
CA GLU A 443 11.49 -6.82 -29.26
C GLU A 443 10.49 -7.93 -29.60
N TRP A 444 10.53 -9.05 -28.87
CA TRP A 444 9.64 -10.18 -29.14
C TRP A 444 8.17 -9.84 -28.87
N GLU A 445 7.87 -9.00 -27.86
CA GLU A 445 6.53 -8.48 -27.60
C GLU A 445 5.99 -7.72 -28.81
N THR A 446 6.85 -6.91 -29.46
CA THR A 446 6.47 -6.19 -30.68
C THR A 446 6.06 -7.15 -31.80
N TYR A 447 6.80 -8.24 -31.99
CA TYR A 447 6.46 -9.26 -32.99
C TYR A 447 5.22 -10.06 -32.59
N TYR A 448 5.04 -10.36 -31.30
CA TYR A 448 3.85 -11.03 -30.78
C TYR A 448 2.59 -10.20 -31.02
N MET A 449 2.62 -8.89 -30.71
CA MET A 449 1.50 -7.97 -30.96
C MET A 449 1.15 -7.90 -32.44
N LYS A 450 2.16 -7.82 -33.32
CA LYS A 450 1.95 -7.85 -34.78
C LYS A 450 1.32 -9.17 -35.24
N PHE A 451 1.78 -10.29 -34.69
CA PHE A 451 1.24 -11.61 -35.02
C PHE A 451 -0.23 -11.75 -34.59
N ILE A 452 -0.56 -11.40 -33.34
CA ILE A 452 -1.93 -11.49 -32.83
C ILE A 452 -2.90 -10.61 -33.63
N LYS A 453 -2.47 -9.40 -34.05
CA LYS A 453 -3.26 -8.51 -34.92
C LYS A 453 -3.58 -9.09 -36.30
N GLN A 454 -2.82 -10.08 -36.77
CA GLN A 454 -3.03 -10.72 -38.08
C GLN A 454 -3.94 -11.95 -37.98
N LEU A 455 -4.29 -12.40 -36.77
CA LEU A 455 -5.20 -13.52 -36.58
C LEU A 455 -6.64 -13.13 -36.94
N GLU A 456 -7.43 -14.12 -37.33
CA GLU A 456 -8.87 -13.94 -37.53
C GLU A 456 -9.57 -13.60 -36.20
N ASP A 457 -10.57 -12.71 -36.25
CA ASP A 457 -11.30 -12.24 -35.06
C ASP A 457 -11.86 -13.40 -34.20
N GLU A 458 -12.29 -14.50 -34.83
CA GLU A 458 -12.79 -15.69 -34.15
C GLU A 458 -11.69 -16.37 -33.30
N ARG A 459 -10.46 -16.41 -33.82
CA ARG A 459 -9.31 -16.96 -33.09
C ARG A 459 -8.89 -16.03 -31.95
N ILE A 460 -8.90 -14.72 -32.17
CA ILE A 460 -8.63 -13.72 -31.12
C ILE A 460 -9.68 -13.84 -30.00
N ALA A 461 -10.97 -13.98 -30.34
CA ALA A 461 -12.03 -14.19 -29.36
C ALA A 461 -11.81 -15.46 -28.53
N THR A 462 -11.38 -16.55 -29.18
CA THR A 462 -11.07 -17.82 -28.50
C THR A 462 -9.89 -17.67 -27.54
N ILE A 463 -8.81 -17.00 -27.98
CA ILE A 463 -7.66 -16.68 -27.11
C ILE A 463 -8.11 -15.83 -25.92
N GLY A 464 -8.95 -14.81 -26.17
CA GLY A 464 -9.52 -13.95 -25.14
C GLY A 464 -10.36 -14.69 -24.10
N GLN A 465 -11.06 -15.76 -24.49
CA GLN A 465 -11.76 -16.63 -23.54
C GLN A 465 -10.78 -17.39 -22.65
N LEU A 466 -9.74 -17.99 -23.24
CA LEU A 466 -8.71 -18.74 -22.51
C LEU A 466 -7.90 -17.86 -21.55
N ILE A 467 -7.67 -16.59 -21.86
CA ILE A 467 -7.01 -15.64 -20.95
C ILE A 467 -7.75 -15.55 -19.60
N ASN A 468 -9.08 -15.64 -19.60
CA ASN A 468 -9.89 -15.60 -18.38
C ASN A 468 -9.73 -16.86 -17.52
N ASP A 469 -9.34 -17.98 -18.14
CA ASP A 469 -9.21 -19.27 -17.47
C ASP A 469 -7.79 -19.49 -16.91
N ILE A 470 -6.82 -18.61 -17.21
CA ILE A 470 -5.44 -18.72 -16.73
C ILE A 470 -5.28 -17.84 -15.49
N ASP A 471 -4.74 -18.39 -14.39
CA ASP A 471 -4.49 -17.63 -13.17
C ASP A 471 -3.09 -17.02 -13.18
N TYR A 472 -2.94 -15.79 -12.70
CA TYR A 472 -1.60 -15.20 -12.58
C TYR A 472 -0.75 -15.86 -11.50
N GLU A 473 -1.35 -16.60 -10.55
CA GLU A 473 -0.58 -17.41 -9.59
C GLU A 473 0.15 -18.59 -10.25
N GLU A 474 -0.30 -19.02 -11.42
CA GLU A 474 0.32 -20.13 -12.17
C GLU A 474 1.48 -19.65 -13.05
N ILE A 475 1.54 -18.35 -13.34
CA ILE A 475 2.59 -17.74 -14.14
C ILE A 475 3.56 -17.07 -13.16
N SER A 476 4.70 -17.70 -12.89
CA SER A 476 5.79 -16.97 -12.22
C SER A 476 6.34 -15.94 -13.19
N PHE A 477 6.31 -14.67 -12.82
CA PHE A 477 6.92 -13.58 -13.60
C PHE A 477 8.37 -13.32 -13.18
N TYR A 478 8.90 -14.14 -12.28
CA TYR A 478 10.24 -14.03 -11.70
C TYR A 478 10.87 -15.40 -11.57
#